data_AF-A0A5B2YZS9-F1
#
_entry.id   AF-A0A5B2YZS9-F1
#
_cell.length_a   1.000
_cell.length_b   1.000
_cell.length_c   1.000
_cell.angle_alpha   90.00
_cell.angle_beta   90.00
_cell.angle_gamma   90.00
#
_symmetry.space_group_name_H-M   'P 1'
#
loop_
_entity.id
_entity.type
_entity.pdbx_description
1 polymer ?
#
loop_
_entity_poly.entity_id
_entity_poly.type
_entity_poly.pdbx_seq_one_letter_code
_entity_poly.pdbx_strand_id
1 'polypeptide(L)' 'MRTPVDEEEAFRIRYSQELKNKKQQIYDNDRGYNELDDERRRVRQQMMRTPGRRGEIIKDEEINKEFARRFSEGQTSPKE' A
#
# COMPACT_ATOMS: atom_id res chain seq x y z
N MET A 1 19.66 -2.59 -22.19
CA MET A 1 19.45 -3.60 -21.12
C MET A 1 18.77 -2.88 -19.98
N ARG A 2 17.61 -3.34 -19.48
CA ARG A 2 17.06 -2.84 -18.21
C ARG A 2 17.83 -3.50 -17.07
N THR A 3 18.21 -2.73 -16.07
CA THR A 3 18.88 -3.26 -14.88
C THR A 3 17.83 -3.70 -13.86
N PRO A 4 18.16 -4.63 -12.94
CA PRO A 4 17.26 -5.03 -11.86
C PRO A 4 16.77 -3.85 -11.00
N VAL A 5 17.55 -2.77 -10.92
CA VAL A 5 17.20 -1.53 -10.21
C VAL A 5 16.11 -0.76 -10.96
N ASP A 6 16.21 -0.66 -12.28
CA ASP A 6 15.18 -0.01 -13.11
C ASP A 6 13.83 -0.75 -13.03
N GLU A 7 13.88 -2.09 -12.89
CA GLU A 7 12.68 -2.91 -12.75
C GLU A 7 12.05 -2.78 -11.36
N GLU A 8 12.85 -2.70 -10.29
CA GLU A 8 12.35 -2.42 -8.93
C GLU A 8 11.69 -1.04 -8.86
N GLU A 9 12.34 -0.01 -9.42
CA GLU A 9 11.79 1.35 -9.43
C GLU A 9 10.48 1.41 -10.22
N ALA A 10 10.45 0.83 -11.42
CA ALA A 10 9.24 0.75 -12.22
C ALA A 10 8.11 0.00 -11.48
N PHE A 11 8.44 -1.05 -10.72
CA PHE A 11 7.48 -1.77 -9.89
C PHE A 11 6.94 -0.89 -8.75
N ARG A 12 7.82 -0.21 -8.01
CA ARG A 12 7.42 0.73 -6.92
C ARG A 12 6.49 1.82 -7.43
N ILE A 13 6.80 2.42 -8.58
CA ILE A 13 5.98 3.48 -9.17
C ILE A 13 4.58 2.95 -9.50
N ARG A 14 4.48 1.82 -10.22
CA ARG A 14 3.18 1.24 -10.57
C ARG A 14 2.39 0.85 -9.34
N TYR A 15 3.03 0.14 -8.40
CA TYR A 15 2.35 -0.36 -7.22
C TYR A 15 1.86 0.78 -6.32
N SER A 16 2.68 1.82 -6.11
CA SER A 16 2.23 3.01 -5.36
C SER A 16 1.05 3.73 -6.02
N GLN A 17 0.99 3.78 -7.35
CA GLN A 17 -0.18 4.31 -8.07
C GLN A 17 -1.42 3.43 -7.86
N GLU A 18 -1.28 2.11 -7.91
CA GLU A 18 -2.38 1.18 -7.61
C GLU A 18 -2.91 1.37 -6.18
N LEU A 19 -2.02 1.51 -5.18
CA LEU A 19 -2.40 1.72 -3.79
C LEU A 19 -3.19 3.02 -3.57
N LYS A 20 -2.83 4.10 -4.27
CA LYS A 20 -3.58 5.37 -4.21
C LYS A 20 -5.02 5.23 -4.71
N ASN A 21 -5.24 4.36 -5.68
CA ASN A 21 -6.57 4.12 -6.26
C ASN A 21 -7.44 3.18 -5.41
N LYS A 22 -6.86 2.43 -4.46
CA LYS A 22 -7.62 1.55 -3.56
C LYS A 22 -8.44 2.36 -2.56
N LYS A 23 -9.71 1.99 -2.41
CA LYS A 23 -10.59 2.58 -1.41
C LYS A 23 -10.12 2.21 -0.01
N GLN A 24 -10.13 3.21 0.87
CA GLN A 24 -10.00 3.02 2.31
C GLN A 24 -11.06 3.90 2.95
N GLN A 25 -11.92 3.31 3.77
CA GLN A 25 -12.78 4.10 4.64
C GLN A 25 -11.92 4.61 5.78
N ILE A 26 -11.65 5.92 5.80
CA ILE A 26 -10.85 6.56 6.85
C ILE A 26 -11.76 7.00 8.02
N TYR A 27 -13.07 7.19 7.78
CA TYR A 27 -13.96 7.90 8.72
C TYR A 27 -15.35 7.30 8.98
N ASP A 28 -15.80 6.25 8.27
CA ASP A 28 -17.19 5.76 8.39
C ASP A 28 -17.32 4.38 9.03
N ASN A 29 -18.26 4.25 9.97
CA ASN A 29 -18.54 3.05 10.77
C ASN A 29 -19.45 2.02 10.05
N ASP A 30 -19.84 2.27 8.80
CA ASP A 30 -20.77 1.42 8.06
C ASP A 30 -20.05 0.51 7.06
N ARG A 31 -19.71 -0.70 7.53
CA ARG A 31 -19.54 -1.98 6.80
C ARG A 31 -19.02 -1.88 5.34
N GLY A 32 -18.04 -1.04 5.04
CA GLY A 32 -17.49 -0.90 3.70
C GLY A 32 -16.26 -1.77 3.45
N TYR A 33 -16.07 -2.11 2.18
CA TYR A 33 -14.91 -2.84 1.67
C TYR A 33 -13.65 -1.95 1.75
N ASN A 34 -12.67 -2.33 2.57
CA ASN A 34 -11.41 -1.61 2.73
C ASN A 34 -10.32 -2.27 1.89
N GLU A 35 -10.27 -1.90 0.61
CA GLU A 35 -9.38 -2.51 -0.39
C GLU A 35 -7.89 -2.38 -0.04
N LEU A 36 -7.51 -1.31 0.68
CA LEU A 36 -6.13 -1.11 1.12
C LEU A 36 -5.75 -2.02 2.31
N ASP A 37 -6.66 -2.24 3.26
CA ASP A 37 -6.43 -3.19 4.35
C ASP A 37 -6.44 -4.64 3.85
N ASP A 38 -7.32 -4.97 2.91
CA ASP A 38 -7.34 -6.28 2.26
C ASP A 38 -6.05 -6.56 1.49
N GLU A 39 -5.52 -5.56 0.77
CA GLU A 39 -4.20 -5.68 0.11
C GLU A 39 -3.10 -5.98 1.13
N ARG A 40 -3.07 -5.23 2.25
CA ARG A 40 -2.11 -5.46 3.34
C ARG A 40 -2.20 -6.89 3.90
N ARG A 41 -3.42 -7.40 4.12
CA ARG A 41 -3.64 -8.77 4.59
C ARG A 41 -3.12 -9.79 3.59
N ARG A 42 -3.38 -9.60 2.29
CA ARG A 42 -2.90 -10.50 1.23
C ARG A 42 -1.37 -10.53 1.16
N VAL A 43 -0.71 -9.37 1.17
CA VAL A 43 0.76 -9.28 1.14
C VAL A 43 1.36 -9.95 2.38
N ARG A 44 0.81 -9.72 3.57
CA ARG A 44 1.28 -10.39 4.80
C ARG A 44 1.12 -11.91 4.75
N GLN A 45 -0.02 -12.41 4.26
CA GLN A 45 -0.21 -13.84 4.06
C GLN A 45 0.79 -14.41 3.03
N GLN A 46 1.07 -13.67 1.97
CA GLN A 46 2.07 -14.06 0.98
C GLN A 46 3.49 -14.07 1.59
N MET A 47 3.85 -13.09 2.42
CA MET A 47 5.13 -13.07 3.14
C MET A 47 5.29 -14.25 4.10
N MET A 48 4.21 -14.71 4.73
CA MET A 48 4.25 -15.93 5.55
C MET A 48 4.52 -17.18 4.70
N ARG A 49 4.01 -17.23 3.47
CA ARG A 49 4.22 -18.35 2.54
C ARG A 49 5.58 -18.29 1.83
N THR A 50 6.05 -17.09 1.52
CA THR A 50 7.31 -16.84 0.80
C THR A 50 8.12 -15.75 1.49
N PRO A 51 8.72 -16.07 2.65
CA PRO A 51 9.48 -15.08 3.41
C PRO A 51 10.72 -14.62 2.65
N GLY A 52 11.05 -13.34 2.81
CA GLY A 52 12.32 -12.77 2.31
C GLY A 52 12.37 -12.44 0.81
N ARG A 53 11.29 -12.63 0.04
CA ARG A 53 11.27 -12.20 -1.37
C ARG A 53 11.24 -10.68 -1.47
N ARG A 54 12.17 -10.11 -2.26
CA ARG A 54 12.33 -8.66 -2.44
C ARG A 54 11.02 -7.97 -2.86
N GLY A 55 10.28 -8.57 -3.79
CA GLY A 55 8.97 -8.05 -4.23
C GLY A 55 7.95 -7.91 -3.09
N GLU A 56 7.92 -8.84 -2.15
CA GLU A 56 6.98 -8.79 -1.03
C GLU A 56 7.39 -7.74 0.01
N ILE A 57 8.70 -7.56 0.22
CA ILE A 57 9.24 -6.49 1.06
C ILE A 57 8.85 -5.12 0.49
N ILE A 58 9.04 -4.93 -0.82
CA ILE A 58 8.67 -3.68 -1.50
C ILE A 58 7.17 -3.41 -1.36
N LYS A 59 6.32 -4.43 -1.55
CA LYS A 59 4.88 -4.25 -1.39
C LYS A 59 4.49 -3.80 0.02
N ASP A 60 5.03 -4.43 1.06
CA ASP A 60 4.75 -4.04 2.45
C ASP A 60 5.25 -2.61 2.74
N GLU A 61 6.43 -2.23 2.24
CA GLU A 61 6.97 -0.86 2.32
C GLU A 61 6.02 0.17 1.69
N GLU A 62 5.60 -0.04 0.43
CA GLU A 62 4.73 0.91 -0.28
C GLU A 62 3.33 0.97 0.35
N ILE A 63 2.80 -0.14 0.86
CA ILE A 63 1.52 -0.15 1.62
C ILE A 63 1.67 0.71 2.87
N ASN A 64 2.69 0.48 3.69
CA ASN A 64 2.89 1.25 4.93
C ASN A 64 3.07 2.75 4.63
N LYS A 65 3.76 3.08 3.54
CA LYS A 65 3.91 4.47 3.05
C LYS A 65 2.57 5.11 2.69
N GLU A 66 1.69 4.38 2.02
CA GLU A 66 0.36 4.89 1.66
C GLU A 66 -0.55 5.07 2.89
N PHE A 67 -0.52 4.14 3.85
CA PHE A 67 -1.20 4.32 5.14
C PHE A 67 -0.70 5.57 5.88
N ALA A 68 0.62 5.77 5.94
CA ALA A 68 1.21 6.95 6.57
C ALA A 68 0.81 8.25 5.87
N ARG A 69 0.82 8.28 4.53
CA ARG A 69 0.36 9.43 3.73
C ARG A 69 -1.08 9.82 4.07
N ARG A 70 -2.00 8.85 4.05
CA ARG A 70 -3.42 9.09 4.35
C ARG A 70 -3.67 9.50 5.79
N PHE A 71 -2.91 8.94 6.73
CA PHE A 71 -2.94 9.37 8.13
C PHE A 71 -2.50 10.82 8.29
N SER A 72 -1.40 11.24 7.63
CA SER A 72 -0.96 12.63 7.65
C SER A 72 -1.96 13.58 6.98
N GLU A 73 -2.54 13.20 5.84
CA GLU A 73 -3.54 14.02 5.14
C GLU A 73 -4.81 14.19 5.97
N GLY A 74 -5.28 13.11 6.59
CA GLY A 74 -6.44 13.13 7.48
C GLY A 74 -6.26 13.94 8.78
N GLN A 75 -5.02 14.24 9.16
CA GLN A 75 -4.71 15.16 10.27
C GLN A 75 -4.63 16.63 9.83
N THR A 76 -4.41 16.90 8.54
CA THR A 76 -4.25 18.26 8.01
C THR A 76 -5.52 18.91 7.49
N SER A 77 -6.62 18.17 7.33
CA SER A 77 -7.93 18.74 7.01
C SER A 77 -8.51 19.47 8.24
N PRO A 78 -8.64 20.81 8.23
CA PRO A 78 -9.39 21.51 9.26
C PRO A 78 -10.83 20.98 9.22
N LYS A 79 -11.41 20.74 10.39
CA LYS A 79 -12.87 20.61 10.49
C LYS A 79 -13.43 22.00 10.23
N GLU A 80 -13.89 22.25 8.99
CA GLU A 80 -14.77 23.39 8.70
C GLU A 80 -16.18 23.12 9.24
#